data_AF-L9UZ76-F1
#
_entry.id   AF-L9UZ76-F1
#
_cell.length_a   1.000
_cell.length_b   1.000
_cell.length_c   1.000
_cell.angle_alpha   90.00
_cell.angle_beta   90.00
_cell.angle_gamma   90.00
#
_symmetry.space_group_name_H-M   'P 1'
#
loop_
_entity.id
_entity.type
_entity.pdbx_description
1 polymer ?
#
loop_
_entity_poly.entity_id
_entity_poly.type
_entity_poly.pdbx_seq_one_letter_code
_entity_poly.pdbx_strand_id
1 'polypeptide(L)'
;KTFEAGDLTVGIFGLVSRNFHSLTDYPQEWQVLDYVEGSQEAVDALREEGADVVVLASHVSTGIHYTLAEAVEGLDAIVGSHSGVVFDEPDIVGDTVISEFGDEFDHVGAITLDADGELVDWERTDLLLPEWDPEPAVDEYDEISVRYTDDIEEDETLADIADSWSAELEAELGQTAFESEVELDATFDNYAVETNWGNLMTDTMRSVGEIGDIEVDIAAQNAGGIRGDSTHGPGEIPGTAVMDILPFPNEIEVVEVTGEQVRDYLESEVRSHPADQFGAQPAIQVSGVSYEWSGHADDVWVDNVFVGGEPIDEEATYYLAHNDYSIGNSDILSEGELVLESGQFQGPYLLDQLEEKDTVAPERENRMIRVDEEVAAATVANDAETITLTIDVPPGAAEIAEDSFRAVIRTGDDLEATGASSDGETVDVTFNADELVALADQVDEPVLRLFGEYEPDQDAWDYEFEVPSSDGYDRFKLKADVSTSAVLGEESDGDESADEGADDDGDAAADDGGDADTGGADADDDETDADDGLPGFGPLTALGGGAAGTYLYARQRSGDDAASEQVGNDGPDA
;
A
#
# COMPACT_ATOMS: atom_id res chain seq x y z
N LYS A 1 0.69 18.13 -38.48
CA LYS A 1 0.44 17.32 -39.69
C LYS A 1 -0.94 17.67 -40.24
N THR A 2 -1.08 17.77 -41.55
CA THR A 2 -2.38 18.03 -42.21
C THR A 2 -2.97 16.76 -42.82
N PHE A 3 -4.30 16.69 -42.87
CA PHE A 3 -5.07 15.60 -43.46
C PHE A 3 -6.29 16.14 -44.20
N GLU A 4 -6.69 15.49 -45.30
CA GLU A 4 -7.89 15.85 -46.04
C GLU A 4 -9.11 15.14 -45.44
N ALA A 5 -10.11 15.91 -45.05
CA ALA A 5 -11.41 15.45 -44.57
C ALA A 5 -12.52 15.96 -45.50
N GLY A 6 -12.74 15.21 -46.59
CA GLY A 6 -13.68 15.63 -47.64
C GLY A 6 -13.13 16.82 -48.43
N ASP A 7 -13.77 17.98 -48.29
CA ASP A 7 -13.35 19.25 -48.92
C ASP A 7 -12.56 20.16 -47.96
N LEU A 8 -12.34 19.73 -46.71
CA LEU A 8 -11.59 20.47 -45.69
C LEU A 8 -10.21 19.88 -45.47
N THR A 9 -9.24 20.73 -45.15
CA THR A 9 -7.92 20.33 -44.66
C THR A 9 -7.87 20.53 -43.14
N VAL A 10 -7.65 19.46 -42.38
CA VAL A 10 -7.51 19.50 -40.92
C VAL A 10 -6.04 19.42 -40.53
N GLY A 11 -5.55 20.42 -39.80
CA GLY A 11 -4.24 20.44 -39.18
C GLY A 11 -4.31 19.91 -37.75
N ILE A 12 -3.43 18.98 -37.41
CA ILE A 12 -3.30 18.44 -36.05
C ILE A 12 -1.86 18.61 -35.58
N PHE A 13 -1.67 19.14 -34.38
CA PHE A 13 -0.39 19.10 -33.67
C PHE A 13 -0.58 18.54 -32.27
N GLY A 14 0.52 18.10 -31.66
CA GLY A 14 0.53 17.57 -30.31
C GLY A 14 1.34 18.45 -29.36
N LEU A 15 0.99 18.40 -28.09
CA LEU A 15 1.70 19.08 -27.01
C LEU A 15 1.91 18.10 -25.85
N VAL A 16 3.06 18.18 -25.18
CA VAL A 16 3.43 17.34 -24.04
C VAL A 16 3.91 18.21 -22.89
N SER A 17 3.91 17.67 -21.67
CA SER A 17 4.35 18.39 -20.46
C SER A 17 5.78 18.97 -20.59
N ARG A 18 6.01 20.17 -20.03
CA ARG A 18 7.37 20.77 -19.94
C ARG A 18 8.32 19.98 -19.05
N ASN A 19 7.77 19.21 -18.12
CA ASN A 19 8.52 18.35 -17.22
C ASN A 19 8.86 16.99 -17.86
N PHE A 20 8.71 16.84 -19.18
CA PHE A 20 8.92 15.52 -19.79
C PHE A 20 10.32 14.96 -19.52
N HIS A 21 11.39 15.75 -19.38
CA HIS A 21 12.72 15.20 -19.04
C HIS A 21 12.84 14.63 -17.61
N SER A 22 11.98 15.02 -16.67
CA SER A 22 11.90 14.38 -15.36
C SER A 22 10.99 13.15 -15.38
N LEU A 23 10.07 13.10 -16.33
CA LEU A 23 9.11 12.00 -16.47
C LEU A 23 9.56 10.94 -17.45
N THR A 24 10.40 11.26 -18.45
CA THR A 24 10.69 10.47 -19.67
C THR A 24 12.17 10.48 -20.10
N ASP A 25 12.70 9.34 -20.58
CA ASP A 25 14.10 9.19 -21.02
C ASP A 25 14.31 9.65 -22.47
N TYR A 26 14.01 10.93 -22.74
CA TYR A 26 14.30 11.54 -24.03
C TYR A 26 15.71 12.14 -24.09
N PRO A 27 16.26 12.34 -25.30
CA PRO A 27 17.59 12.91 -25.45
C PRO A 27 17.69 14.31 -24.82
N GLN A 28 18.67 14.50 -23.95
CA GLN A 28 18.92 15.74 -23.19
C GLN A 28 19.09 17.00 -24.06
N GLU A 29 19.44 16.85 -25.34
CA GLU A 29 19.55 17.97 -26.27
C GLU A 29 18.20 18.48 -26.82
N TRP A 30 17.10 17.77 -26.56
CA TRP A 30 15.76 18.19 -26.97
C TRP A 30 15.32 19.39 -26.14
N GLN A 31 14.83 20.42 -26.83
CA GLN A 31 14.43 21.67 -26.20
C GLN A 31 12.96 21.61 -25.81
N VAL A 32 12.68 22.02 -24.57
CA VAL A 32 11.32 22.31 -24.12
C VAL A 32 10.98 23.73 -24.57
N LEU A 33 9.95 23.88 -25.41
CA LEU A 33 9.44 25.19 -25.80
C LEU A 33 8.34 25.64 -24.83
N ASP A 34 8.09 26.95 -24.80
CA ASP A 34 6.91 27.47 -24.12
C ASP A 34 5.64 26.98 -24.85
N TYR A 35 4.61 26.64 -24.07
CA TYR A 35 3.34 26.10 -24.57
C TYR A 35 2.65 27.05 -25.54
N VAL A 36 2.57 28.34 -25.21
CA VAL A 36 1.88 29.33 -26.06
C VAL A 36 2.72 29.61 -27.29
N GLU A 37 4.04 29.84 -27.12
CA GLU A 37 4.95 30.10 -28.24
C GLU A 37 4.97 28.93 -29.23
N GLY A 38 5.19 27.70 -28.73
CA GLY A 38 5.25 26.50 -29.55
C GLY A 38 3.92 26.18 -30.23
N SER A 39 2.80 26.39 -29.54
CA SER A 39 1.47 26.19 -30.12
C SER A 39 1.17 27.22 -31.20
N GLN A 40 1.50 28.50 -31.00
CA GLN A 40 1.31 29.53 -32.02
C GLN A 40 2.16 29.24 -33.26
N GLU A 41 3.42 28.85 -33.11
CA GLU A 41 4.27 28.46 -34.24
C GLU A 41 3.69 27.26 -35.01
N ALA A 42 3.12 26.27 -34.30
CA ALA A 42 2.48 25.12 -34.92
C ALA A 42 1.19 25.49 -35.66
N VAL A 43 0.33 26.32 -35.06
CA VAL A 43 -0.91 26.81 -35.66
C VAL A 43 -0.60 27.62 -36.92
N ASP A 44 0.31 28.58 -36.83
CA ASP A 44 0.73 29.42 -37.97
C ASP A 44 1.24 28.57 -39.14
N ALA A 45 2.09 27.56 -38.85
CA ALA A 45 2.60 26.65 -39.86
C ALA A 45 1.50 25.83 -40.52
N LEU A 46 0.55 25.29 -39.75
CA LEU A 46 -0.58 24.50 -40.29
C LEU A 46 -1.52 25.36 -41.14
N ARG A 47 -1.80 26.60 -40.70
CA ARG A 47 -2.61 27.55 -41.47
C ARG A 47 -1.89 27.97 -42.76
N GLU A 48 -0.57 28.15 -42.75
CA GLU A 48 0.21 28.41 -43.97
C GLU A 48 0.18 27.23 -44.95
N GLU A 49 0.13 26.00 -44.43
CA GLU A 49 -0.08 24.78 -45.23
C GLU A 49 -1.52 24.64 -45.78
N GLY A 50 -2.45 25.50 -45.35
CA GLY A 50 -3.81 25.56 -45.84
C GLY A 50 -4.84 24.83 -44.98
N ALA A 51 -4.55 24.58 -43.70
CA ALA A 51 -5.53 24.00 -42.78
C ALA A 51 -6.75 24.94 -42.59
N ASP A 52 -7.93 24.42 -42.91
CA ASP A 52 -9.23 25.06 -42.66
C ASP A 52 -9.60 24.95 -41.17
N VAL A 53 -9.21 23.86 -40.51
CA VAL A 53 -9.40 23.63 -39.07
C VAL A 53 -8.08 23.18 -38.44
N VAL A 54 -7.72 23.68 -37.26
CA VAL A 54 -6.52 23.34 -36.51
C VAL A 54 -6.88 22.85 -35.10
N VAL A 55 -6.49 21.61 -34.81
CA VAL A 55 -6.78 20.90 -33.55
C VAL A 55 -5.47 20.56 -32.83
N LEU A 56 -5.45 20.82 -31.53
CA LEU A 56 -4.44 20.30 -30.61
C LEU A 56 -4.90 18.95 -30.05
N ALA A 57 -4.14 17.88 -30.34
CA ALA A 57 -4.23 16.62 -29.61
C ALA A 57 -3.32 16.72 -28.37
N SER A 58 -3.90 16.99 -27.21
CA SER A 58 -3.17 17.46 -26.04
C SER A 58 -2.76 16.32 -25.11
N HIS A 59 -1.59 16.47 -24.48
CA HIS A 59 -1.15 15.66 -23.35
C HIS A 59 -0.47 16.57 -22.31
N VAL A 60 -1.24 17.56 -21.86
CA VAL A 60 -0.89 18.50 -20.77
C VAL A 60 -2.11 18.66 -19.86
N SER A 61 -1.91 19.20 -18.67
CA SER A 61 -2.98 19.40 -17.70
C SER A 61 -4.09 20.32 -18.20
N THR A 62 -5.32 20.06 -17.75
CA THR A 62 -6.55 20.78 -18.14
C THR A 62 -6.43 22.29 -17.96
N GLY A 63 -5.83 22.76 -16.86
CA GLY A 63 -5.62 24.19 -16.60
C GLY A 63 -4.84 24.92 -17.71
N ILE A 64 -3.89 24.23 -18.36
CA ILE A 64 -3.10 24.80 -19.46
C ILE A 64 -3.96 25.00 -20.72
N HIS A 65 -5.01 24.22 -20.92
CA HIS A 65 -5.85 24.32 -22.11
C HIS A 65 -6.56 25.67 -22.18
N TYR A 66 -7.05 26.18 -21.05
CA TYR A 66 -7.66 27.51 -20.97
C TYR A 66 -6.66 28.60 -21.34
N THR A 67 -5.41 28.50 -20.86
CA THR A 67 -4.34 29.43 -21.22
C THR A 67 -4.07 29.42 -22.74
N LEU A 68 -4.04 28.22 -23.34
CA LEU A 68 -3.81 28.07 -24.78
C LEU A 68 -4.99 28.62 -25.59
N ALA A 69 -6.21 28.31 -25.21
CA ALA A 69 -7.42 28.79 -25.87
C ALA A 69 -7.54 30.32 -25.83
N GLU A 70 -7.10 30.97 -24.76
CA GLU A 70 -7.08 32.44 -24.67
C GLU A 70 -5.95 33.09 -25.48
N ALA A 71 -4.79 32.44 -25.56
CA ALA A 71 -3.56 33.08 -26.03
C ALA A 71 -3.15 32.70 -27.46
N VAL A 72 -3.60 31.55 -27.99
CA VAL A 72 -3.17 31.03 -29.29
C VAL A 72 -4.21 31.38 -30.36
N GLU A 73 -3.89 32.35 -31.21
CA GLU A 73 -4.78 32.79 -32.27
C GLU A 73 -4.88 31.74 -33.39
N GLY A 74 -6.12 31.37 -33.76
CA GLY A 74 -6.40 30.45 -34.86
C GLY A 74 -6.37 28.96 -34.50
N LEU A 75 -6.34 28.63 -33.20
CA LEU A 75 -6.58 27.30 -32.67
C LEU A 75 -8.09 27.06 -32.53
N ASP A 76 -8.63 26.02 -33.15
CA ASP A 76 -10.08 25.80 -33.16
C ASP A 76 -10.53 24.80 -32.09
N ALA A 77 -9.70 23.80 -31.78
CA ALA A 77 -10.03 22.85 -30.72
C ALA A 77 -8.82 22.27 -29.99
N ILE A 78 -9.03 21.90 -28.73
CA ILE A 78 -8.12 21.15 -27.87
C ILE A 78 -8.86 19.88 -27.42
N VAL A 79 -8.25 18.72 -27.69
CA VAL A 79 -8.85 17.42 -27.37
C VAL A 79 -7.86 16.52 -26.65
N GLY A 80 -8.31 15.92 -25.54
CA GLY A 80 -7.50 15.05 -24.68
C GLY A 80 -6.65 15.85 -23.68
N SER A 81 -6.10 15.18 -22.67
CA SER A 81 -5.28 15.81 -21.63
C SER A 81 -4.33 14.82 -20.96
N HIS A 82 -3.67 15.30 -19.90
CA HIS A 82 -2.91 14.47 -18.95
C HIS A 82 -3.68 14.26 -17.62
N SER A 83 -4.82 14.94 -17.42
CA SER A 83 -5.44 15.09 -16.09
C SER A 83 -6.54 14.07 -15.79
N GLY A 84 -6.88 13.17 -16.72
CA GLY A 84 -7.97 12.20 -16.54
C GLY A 84 -9.36 12.81 -16.37
N VAL A 85 -9.53 14.12 -16.62
CA VAL A 85 -10.82 14.79 -16.41
C VAL A 85 -11.82 14.33 -17.48
N VAL A 86 -13.03 14.00 -17.02
CA VAL A 86 -14.16 13.66 -17.88
C VAL A 86 -15.10 14.85 -17.97
N PHE A 87 -15.30 15.38 -19.17
CA PHE A 87 -16.21 16.50 -19.39
C PHE A 87 -17.63 15.98 -19.65
N ASP A 88 -18.63 16.61 -19.06
CA ASP A 88 -20.05 16.36 -19.35
C ASP A 88 -20.58 17.20 -20.52
N GLU A 89 -19.90 18.31 -20.83
CA GLU A 89 -20.08 19.11 -22.04
C GLU A 89 -18.75 19.81 -22.38
N PRO A 90 -18.49 20.15 -23.66
CA PRO A 90 -17.25 20.83 -24.04
C PRO A 90 -17.27 22.30 -23.61
N ASP A 91 -16.13 22.81 -23.18
CA ASP A 91 -15.96 24.23 -22.90
C ASP A 91 -15.57 25.01 -24.15
N ILE A 92 -15.99 26.28 -24.22
CA ILE A 92 -15.65 27.18 -25.32
C ILE A 92 -15.02 28.44 -24.75
N VAL A 93 -13.75 28.66 -25.08
CA VAL A 93 -12.99 29.85 -24.68
C VAL A 93 -12.59 30.62 -25.92
N GLY A 94 -13.16 31.82 -26.08
CA GLY A 94 -13.02 32.57 -27.31
C GLY A 94 -13.69 31.82 -28.48
N ASP A 95 -12.88 31.46 -29.47
CA ASP A 95 -13.30 30.66 -30.63
C ASP A 95 -12.78 29.21 -30.54
N THR A 96 -12.15 28.82 -29.43
CA THR A 96 -11.53 27.50 -29.25
C THR A 96 -12.42 26.59 -28.39
N VAL A 97 -12.68 25.38 -28.88
CA VAL A 97 -13.38 24.31 -28.16
C VAL A 97 -12.38 23.50 -27.33
N ILE A 98 -12.74 23.15 -26.10
CA ILE A 98 -11.94 22.31 -25.19
C ILE A 98 -12.79 21.11 -24.80
N SER A 99 -12.25 19.89 -24.97
CA SER A 99 -12.95 18.68 -24.56
C SER A 99 -11.99 17.60 -24.08
N GLU A 100 -12.31 16.99 -22.94
CA GLU A 100 -11.60 15.85 -22.37
C GLU A 100 -12.57 14.70 -22.09
N PHE A 101 -12.08 13.48 -22.18
CA PHE A 101 -12.90 12.27 -22.13
C PHE A 101 -12.29 11.22 -21.18
N GLY A 102 -11.58 11.67 -20.13
CA GLY A 102 -10.92 10.76 -19.20
C GLY A 102 -9.77 9.96 -19.81
N ASP A 103 -9.53 8.80 -19.21
CA ASP A 103 -8.48 7.84 -19.50
C ASP A 103 -9.02 6.40 -19.54
N GLU A 104 -8.11 5.42 -19.56
CA GLU A 104 -8.37 3.97 -19.49
C GLU A 104 -9.33 3.37 -20.54
N PHE A 105 -9.73 4.16 -21.53
CA PHE A 105 -10.80 3.83 -22.48
C PHE A 105 -12.19 3.70 -21.84
N ASP A 106 -12.40 4.23 -20.64
CA ASP A 106 -13.73 4.26 -19.99
C ASP A 106 -14.72 5.11 -20.78
N HIS A 107 -14.23 6.07 -21.56
CA HIS A 107 -15.07 6.90 -22.41
C HIS A 107 -14.55 6.99 -23.85
N VAL A 108 -15.48 7.04 -24.79
CA VAL A 108 -15.22 7.37 -26.20
C VAL A 108 -15.93 8.67 -26.53
N GLY A 109 -15.13 9.70 -26.78
CA GLY A 109 -15.61 11.02 -27.16
C GLY A 109 -15.55 11.32 -28.65
N ALA A 110 -16.47 12.16 -29.12
CA ALA A 110 -16.44 12.72 -30.46
C ALA A 110 -16.87 14.20 -30.44
N ILE A 111 -16.10 15.04 -31.13
CA ILE A 111 -16.49 16.41 -31.45
C ILE A 111 -16.61 16.58 -32.95
N THR A 112 -17.63 17.31 -33.39
CA THR A 112 -17.83 17.69 -34.79
C THR A 112 -17.69 19.19 -34.92
N LEU A 113 -16.74 19.62 -35.75
CA LEU A 113 -16.52 21.03 -36.08
C LEU A 113 -16.97 21.29 -37.52
N ASP A 114 -17.41 22.51 -37.80
CA ASP A 114 -17.64 22.95 -39.18
C ASP A 114 -16.37 23.50 -39.84
N ALA A 115 -16.52 24.05 -41.05
CA ALA A 115 -15.40 24.57 -41.84
C ALA A 115 -14.78 25.85 -41.27
N ASP A 116 -15.49 26.55 -40.39
CA ASP A 116 -15.02 27.74 -39.70
C ASP A 116 -14.45 27.40 -38.30
N GLY A 117 -14.44 26.11 -37.92
CA GLY A 117 -13.95 25.64 -36.64
C GLY A 117 -15.00 25.67 -35.51
N GLU A 118 -16.25 26.02 -35.81
CA GLU A 118 -17.31 26.12 -34.79
C GLU A 118 -17.84 24.73 -34.41
N LEU A 119 -18.11 24.50 -33.12
CA LEU A 119 -18.71 23.26 -32.62
C LEU A 119 -20.13 23.07 -33.16
N VAL A 120 -20.34 21.93 -33.81
CA VAL A 120 -21.64 21.51 -34.37
C VAL A 120 -22.29 20.44 -33.51
N ASP A 121 -21.49 19.51 -33.00
CA ASP A 121 -21.97 18.32 -32.28
C ASP A 121 -20.90 17.83 -31.31
N TRP A 122 -21.33 17.25 -30.20
CA TRP A 122 -20.47 16.63 -29.19
C TRP A 122 -21.19 15.40 -28.65
N GLU A 123 -20.48 14.28 -28.55
CA GLU A 123 -21.02 13.03 -28.03
C GLU A 123 -19.98 12.34 -27.15
N ARG A 124 -20.44 11.73 -26.04
CA ARG A 124 -19.63 10.86 -25.19
C ARG A 124 -20.33 9.52 -25.02
N THR A 125 -19.57 8.43 -25.15
CA THR A 125 -20.05 7.09 -24.82
C THR A 125 -19.25 6.54 -23.65
N ASP A 126 -19.92 6.28 -22.54
CA ASP A 126 -19.36 5.68 -21.33
C ASP A 126 -19.41 4.16 -21.49
N LEU A 127 -18.25 3.51 -21.37
CA LEU A 127 -18.06 2.08 -21.49
C LEU A 127 -17.98 1.47 -20.09
N LEU A 128 -19.02 0.72 -19.71
CA LEU A 128 -19.14 0.18 -18.35
C LEU A 128 -19.05 -1.35 -18.33
N LEU A 129 -18.48 -1.88 -17.25
CA LEU A 129 -18.61 -3.30 -16.94
C LEU A 129 -20.06 -3.63 -16.55
N PRO A 130 -20.54 -4.87 -16.76
CA PRO A 130 -21.95 -5.25 -16.55
C PRO A 130 -22.45 -5.06 -15.11
N GLU A 131 -21.54 -5.03 -14.15
CA GLU A 131 -21.82 -4.89 -12.72
C GLU A 131 -21.78 -3.45 -12.21
N TRP A 132 -21.41 -2.49 -13.06
CA TRP A 132 -21.29 -1.09 -12.68
C TRP A 132 -22.57 -0.32 -13.02
N ASP A 133 -22.95 0.57 -12.10
CA ASP A 133 -24.06 1.49 -12.31
C ASP A 133 -23.55 2.76 -13.04
N PRO A 134 -24.33 3.32 -13.97
CA PRO A 134 -23.94 4.55 -14.66
C PRO A 134 -23.97 5.75 -13.71
N GLU A 135 -23.03 6.67 -13.92
CA GLU A 135 -22.98 7.96 -13.23
C GLU A 135 -24.26 8.79 -13.49
N PRO A 136 -24.72 9.62 -12.52
CA PRO A 136 -25.93 10.42 -12.66
C PRO A 136 -25.92 11.37 -13.87
N ALA A 137 -24.75 11.81 -14.33
CA ALA A 137 -24.59 12.72 -15.47
C ALA A 137 -25.19 12.14 -16.77
N VAL A 138 -25.23 10.81 -16.93
CA VAL A 138 -25.80 10.13 -18.11
C VAL A 138 -27.28 10.48 -18.32
N ASP A 139 -28.05 10.66 -17.24
CA ASP A 139 -29.46 11.03 -17.33
C ASP A 139 -29.67 12.54 -17.51
N GLU A 140 -28.63 13.36 -17.35
CA GLU A 140 -28.70 14.83 -17.42
C GLU A 140 -28.46 15.36 -18.84
N TYR A 141 -27.60 14.71 -19.63
CA TYR A 141 -27.19 15.16 -20.96
C TYR A 141 -27.65 14.17 -22.05
N ASP A 142 -28.31 14.66 -23.10
CA ASP A 142 -28.79 13.83 -24.21
C ASP A 142 -27.61 13.29 -25.07
N GLU A 143 -26.46 13.95 -24.98
CA GLU A 143 -25.22 13.70 -25.71
C GLU A 143 -24.33 12.63 -25.06
N ILE A 144 -24.64 12.22 -23.82
CA ILE A 144 -23.93 11.17 -23.10
C ILE A 144 -24.74 9.88 -23.22
N SER A 145 -24.08 8.79 -23.60
CA SER A 145 -24.71 7.48 -23.71
C SER A 145 -23.87 6.42 -23.02
N VAL A 146 -24.50 5.33 -22.58
CA VAL A 146 -23.82 4.20 -21.94
C VAL A 146 -23.85 3.00 -22.87
N ARG A 147 -22.74 2.28 -22.92
CA ARG A 147 -22.69 0.91 -23.43
C ARG A 147 -21.98 0.01 -22.46
N TYR A 148 -22.58 -1.14 -22.20
CA TYR A 148 -21.90 -2.19 -21.47
C TYR A 148 -20.94 -2.91 -22.40
N THR A 149 -19.75 -3.24 -21.89
CA THR A 149 -18.68 -3.84 -22.68
C THR A 149 -19.06 -5.22 -23.23
N ASP A 150 -19.89 -5.98 -22.51
CA ASP A 150 -20.41 -7.29 -22.92
C ASP A 150 -21.45 -7.23 -24.06
N ASP A 151 -22.05 -6.06 -24.31
CA ASP A 151 -22.94 -5.81 -25.45
C ASP A 151 -22.18 -5.47 -26.75
N ILE A 152 -20.87 -5.20 -26.66
CA ILE A 152 -20.05 -4.81 -27.81
C ILE A 152 -19.38 -6.05 -28.41
N GLU A 153 -19.75 -6.39 -29.65
CA GLU A 153 -19.08 -7.47 -30.37
C GLU A 153 -17.61 -7.12 -30.61
N GLU A 154 -16.74 -8.04 -30.22
CA GLU A 154 -15.30 -7.87 -30.34
C GLU A 154 -14.86 -7.91 -31.81
N ASP A 155 -13.90 -7.06 -32.15
CA ASP A 155 -13.26 -7.16 -33.46
C ASP A 155 -12.32 -8.37 -33.49
N GLU A 156 -12.66 -9.38 -34.30
CA GLU A 156 -11.86 -10.62 -34.43
C GLU A 156 -10.37 -10.35 -34.72
N THR A 157 -10.03 -9.27 -35.44
CA THR A 157 -8.62 -8.95 -35.74
C THR A 157 -7.89 -8.43 -34.51
N LEU A 158 -8.55 -7.58 -33.71
CA LEU A 158 -7.98 -7.08 -32.45
C LEU A 158 -7.90 -8.20 -31.40
N ALA A 159 -8.93 -9.05 -31.31
CA ALA A 159 -8.94 -10.22 -30.45
C ALA A 159 -7.78 -11.19 -30.80
N ASP A 160 -7.59 -11.50 -32.08
CA ASP A 160 -6.47 -12.35 -32.54
C ASP A 160 -5.09 -11.74 -32.17
N ILE A 161 -4.95 -10.41 -32.24
CA ILE A 161 -3.72 -9.71 -31.83
C ILE A 161 -3.53 -9.80 -30.32
N ALA A 162 -4.57 -9.52 -29.53
CA ALA A 162 -4.53 -9.61 -28.08
C ALA A 162 -4.18 -11.02 -27.62
N ASP A 163 -4.86 -12.05 -28.15
CA ASP A 163 -4.60 -13.45 -27.83
C ASP A 163 -3.15 -13.87 -28.15
N SER A 164 -2.59 -13.38 -29.27
CA SER A 164 -1.19 -13.65 -29.63
C SER A 164 -0.23 -13.08 -28.61
N TRP A 165 -0.41 -11.83 -28.20
CA TRP A 165 0.45 -11.17 -27.22
C TRP A 165 0.27 -11.75 -25.82
N SER A 166 -0.97 -12.04 -25.41
CA SER A 166 -1.25 -12.72 -24.15
C SER A 166 -0.58 -14.09 -24.09
N ALA A 167 -0.63 -14.87 -25.16
CA ALA A 167 0.05 -16.18 -25.20
C ALA A 167 1.58 -16.06 -25.14
N GLU A 168 2.17 -15.05 -25.79
CA GLU A 168 3.62 -14.79 -25.70
C GLU A 168 4.03 -14.39 -24.28
N LEU A 169 3.23 -13.54 -23.64
CA LEU A 169 3.39 -13.08 -22.28
C LEU A 169 3.23 -14.21 -21.25
N GLU A 170 2.20 -15.04 -21.36
CA GLU A 170 2.02 -16.22 -20.51
C GLU A 170 3.22 -17.18 -20.61
N ALA A 171 3.76 -17.34 -21.82
CA ALA A 171 4.92 -18.18 -22.05
C ALA A 171 6.20 -17.58 -21.45
N GLU A 172 6.32 -16.25 -21.41
CA GLU A 172 7.44 -15.55 -20.76
C GLU A 172 7.33 -15.65 -19.24
N LEU A 173 6.20 -15.25 -18.65
CA LEU A 173 5.94 -15.34 -17.21
C LEU A 173 6.00 -16.78 -16.70
N GLY A 174 5.71 -17.78 -17.54
CA GLY A 174 5.81 -19.19 -17.19
C GLY A 174 7.26 -19.70 -17.04
N GLN A 175 8.26 -18.90 -17.40
CA GLN A 175 9.67 -19.21 -17.17
C GLN A 175 10.07 -18.90 -15.72
N THR A 176 11.15 -19.52 -15.25
CA THR A 176 11.75 -19.23 -13.96
C THR A 176 12.16 -17.76 -13.89
N ALA A 177 11.57 -17.02 -12.96
CA ALA A 177 11.92 -15.63 -12.67
C ALA A 177 13.06 -15.56 -11.65
N PHE A 178 12.95 -16.32 -10.56
CA PHE A 178 13.95 -16.39 -9.49
C PHE A 178 13.93 -17.76 -8.79
N GLU A 179 14.89 -18.03 -7.91
CA GLU A 179 14.92 -19.23 -7.06
C GLU A 179 14.67 -18.87 -5.58
N SER A 180 14.00 -19.74 -4.84
CA SER A 180 13.89 -19.64 -3.37
C SER A 180 14.61 -20.79 -2.69
N GLU A 181 15.45 -20.51 -1.69
CA GLU A 181 16.11 -21.56 -0.87
C GLU A 181 15.15 -22.20 0.16
N VAL A 182 14.02 -21.53 0.43
CA VAL A 182 12.98 -21.93 1.39
C VAL A 182 11.62 -22.05 0.71
N GLU A 183 10.66 -22.69 1.38
CA GLU A 183 9.26 -22.62 0.95
C GLU A 183 8.70 -21.22 1.28
N LEU A 184 8.07 -20.58 0.32
CA LEU A 184 7.41 -19.28 0.44
C LEU A 184 5.93 -19.51 0.74
N ASP A 185 5.45 -18.91 1.83
CA ASP A 185 4.09 -19.06 2.32
C ASP A 185 3.22 -17.87 1.91
N ALA A 186 2.52 -18.02 0.78
CA ALA A 186 1.50 -17.08 0.29
C ALA A 186 0.08 -17.63 0.53
N THR A 187 -0.10 -18.43 1.59
CA THR A 187 -1.41 -18.92 2.01
C THR A 187 -2.20 -17.83 2.74
N PHE A 188 -3.47 -18.09 3.04
CA PHE A 188 -4.28 -17.21 3.87
C PHE A 188 -3.90 -17.18 5.35
N ASP A 189 -2.84 -17.89 5.75
CA ASP A 189 -2.18 -17.70 7.05
C ASP A 189 -1.75 -16.24 7.24
N ASN A 190 -1.47 -15.52 6.14
CA ASN A 190 -1.12 -14.09 6.14
C ASN A 190 -2.15 -13.17 6.79
N TYR A 191 -3.39 -13.62 6.99
CA TYR A 191 -4.36 -12.86 7.77
C TYR A 191 -4.04 -12.91 9.26
N ALA A 192 -3.65 -14.08 9.76
CA ALA A 192 -3.50 -14.36 11.18
C ALA A 192 -2.07 -14.20 11.69
N VAL A 193 -1.08 -14.47 10.85
CA VAL A 193 0.33 -14.51 11.23
C VAL A 193 1.22 -13.86 10.17
N GLU A 194 2.43 -13.51 10.61
CA GLU A 194 3.54 -13.14 9.72
C GLU A 194 3.88 -14.31 8.79
N THR A 195 4.01 -14.04 7.49
CA THR A 195 4.53 -15.02 6.53
C THR A 195 5.83 -14.55 5.89
N ASN A 196 6.69 -15.48 5.50
CA ASN A 196 7.95 -15.12 4.85
C ASN A 196 7.74 -14.53 3.44
N TRP A 197 6.63 -14.86 2.77
CA TRP A 197 6.22 -14.14 1.56
C TRP A 197 5.83 -12.69 1.87
N GLY A 198 5.02 -12.47 2.91
CA GLY A 198 4.63 -11.14 3.39
C GLY A 198 5.84 -10.26 3.69
N ASN A 199 6.84 -10.84 4.37
CA ASN A 199 8.11 -10.17 4.63
C ASN A 199 8.86 -9.82 3.34
N LEU A 200 9.05 -10.80 2.45
CA LEU A 200 9.76 -10.60 1.19
C LEU A 200 9.13 -9.49 0.34
N MET A 201 7.81 -9.47 0.24
CA MET A 201 7.10 -8.49 -0.58
C MET A 201 7.14 -7.09 0.03
N THR A 202 6.94 -6.96 1.34
CA THR A 202 6.96 -5.64 2.00
C THR A 202 8.37 -5.07 2.07
N ASP A 203 9.40 -5.91 2.25
CA ASP A 203 10.79 -5.48 2.11
C ASP A 203 11.09 -4.95 0.72
N THR A 204 10.51 -5.57 -0.31
CA THR A 204 10.66 -5.12 -1.68
C THR A 204 9.85 -3.85 -1.93
N MET A 205 8.63 -3.70 -1.38
CA MET A 205 7.89 -2.45 -1.48
C MET A 205 8.65 -1.26 -0.89
N ARG A 206 9.43 -1.44 0.18
CA ARG A 206 10.27 -0.35 0.73
C ARG A 206 11.30 0.19 -0.26
N SER A 207 11.78 -0.61 -1.21
CA SER A 207 12.72 -0.11 -2.23
C SER A 207 12.06 0.81 -3.27
N VAL A 208 10.73 0.98 -3.25
CA VAL A 208 10.04 1.92 -4.16
C VAL A 208 10.54 3.36 -3.98
N GLY A 209 11.02 3.70 -2.78
CA GLY A 209 11.61 4.99 -2.47
C GLY A 209 12.82 5.34 -3.34
N GLU A 210 13.52 4.35 -3.93
CA GLU A 210 14.62 4.60 -4.86
C GLU A 210 14.17 5.37 -6.12
N ILE A 211 12.89 5.26 -6.50
CA ILE A 211 12.31 6.01 -7.63
C ILE A 211 12.19 7.50 -7.30
N GLY A 212 11.82 7.81 -6.06
CA GLY A 212 11.58 9.18 -5.58
C GLY A 212 12.76 9.83 -4.86
N ASP A 213 13.90 9.13 -4.73
CA ASP A 213 15.00 9.51 -3.83
C ASP A 213 14.52 9.73 -2.36
N ILE A 214 13.56 8.90 -1.91
CA ILE A 214 12.97 8.91 -0.56
C ILE A 214 13.40 7.66 0.19
N GLU A 215 13.82 7.81 1.44
CA GLU A 215 14.04 6.66 2.33
C GLU A 215 12.70 6.23 2.93
N VAL A 216 12.20 5.06 2.54
CA VAL A 216 10.93 4.52 3.06
C VAL A 216 11.20 3.80 4.37
N ASP A 217 10.60 4.28 5.46
CA ASP A 217 10.77 3.72 6.80
C ASP A 217 9.99 2.40 6.95
N ILE A 218 8.73 2.40 6.49
CA ILE A 218 7.77 1.33 6.72
C ILE A 218 7.16 0.91 5.38
N ALA A 219 6.90 -0.38 5.20
CA ALA A 219 5.96 -0.82 4.18
C ALA A 219 4.92 -1.74 4.78
N ALA A 220 3.73 -1.72 4.20
CA ALA A 220 2.63 -2.55 4.63
C ALA A 220 1.83 -3.10 3.43
N GLN A 221 1.20 -4.24 3.66
CA GLN A 221 0.33 -4.91 2.70
C GLN A 221 -0.87 -5.51 3.43
N ASN A 222 -2.08 -5.12 3.04
CA ASN A 222 -3.30 -5.77 3.50
C ASN A 222 -3.34 -7.24 3.02
N ALA A 223 -3.70 -8.16 3.92
CA ALA A 223 -3.69 -9.59 3.65
C ALA A 223 -4.60 -9.99 2.47
N GLY A 224 -5.68 -9.23 2.23
CA GLY A 224 -6.62 -9.47 1.14
C GLY A 224 -6.05 -9.26 -0.27
N GLY A 225 -4.97 -8.48 -0.40
CA GLY A 225 -4.26 -8.28 -1.67
C GLY A 225 -3.33 -9.44 -2.04
N ILE A 226 -2.98 -10.31 -1.08
CA ILE A 226 -2.18 -11.53 -1.32
C ILE A 226 -3.17 -12.69 -1.56
N ARG A 227 -3.06 -13.33 -2.73
CA ARG A 227 -4.01 -14.31 -3.26
C ARG A 227 -3.32 -15.63 -3.57
N GLY A 228 -4.09 -16.57 -4.13
CA GLY A 228 -3.60 -17.89 -4.55
C GLY A 228 -3.78 -18.98 -3.49
N ASP A 229 -3.67 -18.63 -2.19
CA ASP A 229 -3.75 -19.55 -1.06
C ASP A 229 -2.83 -20.77 -1.25
N SER A 230 -1.55 -20.51 -1.50
CA SER A 230 -0.59 -21.53 -1.91
C SER A 230 0.82 -21.30 -1.41
N THR A 231 1.60 -22.37 -1.33
CA THR A 231 3.05 -22.32 -1.07
C THR A 231 3.86 -22.51 -2.35
N HIS A 232 5.05 -21.90 -2.39
CA HIS A 232 5.95 -21.93 -3.55
C HIS A 232 7.38 -22.27 -3.15
N GLY A 233 8.12 -22.97 -4.01
CA GLY A 233 9.49 -23.40 -3.73
C GLY A 233 9.56 -24.53 -2.67
N PRO A 234 10.75 -24.82 -2.11
CA PRO A 234 12.07 -24.34 -2.53
C PRO A 234 12.39 -24.69 -4.00
N GLY A 235 13.19 -23.86 -4.66
CA GLY A 235 13.61 -24.02 -6.05
C GLY A 235 13.09 -22.91 -6.96
N GLU A 236 12.96 -23.23 -8.24
CA GLU A 236 12.55 -22.30 -9.30
C GLU A 236 11.11 -21.79 -9.10
N ILE A 237 10.94 -20.48 -9.08
CA ILE A 237 9.65 -19.79 -9.00
C ILE A 237 9.37 -19.11 -10.34
N PRO A 238 8.26 -19.44 -11.03
CA PRO A 238 7.91 -18.76 -12.27
C PRO A 238 7.30 -17.39 -12.00
N GLY A 239 7.43 -16.46 -12.95
CA GLY A 239 6.81 -15.13 -12.87
C GLY A 239 5.28 -15.19 -12.73
N THR A 240 4.64 -16.20 -13.32
CA THR A 240 3.19 -16.43 -13.15
C THR A 240 2.80 -16.66 -11.69
N ALA A 241 3.68 -17.23 -10.85
CA ALA A 241 3.38 -17.39 -9.43
C ALA A 241 3.23 -16.02 -8.73
N VAL A 242 4.11 -15.06 -9.03
CA VAL A 242 4.05 -13.71 -8.47
C VAL A 242 2.75 -13.01 -8.88
N MET A 243 2.38 -13.12 -10.15
CA MET A 243 1.15 -12.50 -10.68
C MET A 243 -0.12 -13.16 -10.14
N ASP A 244 -0.10 -14.47 -9.92
CA ASP A 244 -1.20 -15.20 -9.29
C ASP A 244 -1.41 -14.78 -7.83
N ILE A 245 -0.32 -14.48 -7.13
CA ILE A 245 -0.36 -14.01 -5.74
C ILE A 245 -0.80 -12.55 -5.66
N LEU A 246 -0.42 -11.69 -6.61
CA LEU A 246 -0.75 -10.26 -6.63
C LEU A 246 -1.58 -9.90 -7.87
N PRO A 247 -2.87 -10.30 -7.94
CA PRO A 247 -3.65 -10.23 -9.16
C PRO A 247 -4.37 -8.89 -9.38
N PHE A 248 -4.21 -7.94 -8.45
CA PHE A 248 -4.83 -6.64 -8.56
C PHE A 248 -3.83 -5.64 -9.16
N PRO A 249 -4.28 -4.74 -10.05
CA PRO A 249 -3.44 -3.71 -10.65
C PRO A 249 -3.25 -2.53 -9.69
N ASN A 250 -2.98 -2.81 -8.42
CA ASN A 250 -2.75 -1.78 -7.42
C ASN A 250 -1.36 -1.16 -7.61
N GLU A 251 -1.28 0.16 -7.52
CA GLU A 251 0.00 0.87 -7.49
C GLU A 251 0.57 0.95 -6.07
N ILE A 252 1.90 1.07 -5.98
CA ILE A 252 2.57 1.36 -4.71
C ILE A 252 2.67 2.87 -4.54
N GLU A 253 2.18 3.38 -3.42
CA GLU A 253 2.26 4.79 -3.04
C GLU A 253 3.02 4.93 -1.72
N VAL A 254 3.57 6.11 -1.47
CA VAL A 254 4.22 6.46 -0.20
C VAL A 254 3.55 7.68 0.40
N VAL A 255 3.09 7.53 1.64
CA VAL A 255 2.46 8.60 2.42
C VAL A 255 3.32 9.02 3.62
N GLU A 256 3.23 10.28 3.98
CA GLU A 256 3.78 10.83 5.21
C GLU A 256 2.80 10.59 6.38
N VAL A 257 3.27 9.90 7.43
CA VAL A 257 2.48 9.58 8.63
C VAL A 257 3.26 9.88 9.90
N THR A 258 2.57 10.28 10.95
CA THR A 258 3.14 10.41 12.30
C THR A 258 3.26 9.05 12.99
N GLY A 259 4.10 8.94 14.02
CA GLY A 259 4.20 7.73 14.82
C GLY A 259 2.88 7.34 15.50
N GLU A 260 2.08 8.33 15.92
CA GLU A 260 0.70 8.12 16.41
C GLU A 260 -0.18 7.47 15.32
N GLN A 261 -0.18 8.02 14.10
CA GLN A 261 -0.94 7.45 12.98
C GLN A 261 -0.49 6.04 12.59
N VAL A 262 0.82 5.73 12.68
CA VAL A 262 1.31 4.37 12.45
C VAL A 262 0.71 3.40 13.48
N ARG A 263 0.71 3.76 14.77
CA ARG A 263 0.11 2.93 15.82
C ARG A 263 -1.38 2.76 15.59
N ASP A 264 -2.11 3.85 15.36
CA ASP A 264 -3.55 3.83 15.14
C ASP A 264 -3.91 2.98 13.93
N TYR A 265 -3.12 3.06 12.85
CA TYR A 265 -3.32 2.24 11.66
C TYR A 265 -3.12 0.75 11.98
N LEU A 266 -2.01 0.38 12.63
CA LEU A 266 -1.76 -1.01 13.03
C LEU A 266 -2.88 -1.55 13.94
N GLU A 267 -3.39 -0.74 14.87
CA GLU A 267 -4.51 -1.13 15.74
C GLU A 267 -5.82 -1.31 14.96
N SER A 268 -6.09 -0.44 13.97
CA SER A 268 -7.28 -0.51 13.12
C SER A 268 -7.33 -1.76 12.23
N GLU A 269 -6.16 -2.29 11.87
CA GLU A 269 -6.05 -3.50 11.04
C GLU A 269 -6.30 -4.78 11.85
N VAL A 270 -6.05 -4.75 13.18
CA VAL A 270 -6.38 -5.85 14.07
C VAL A 270 -7.89 -6.01 14.17
N ARG A 271 -8.40 -7.04 13.50
CA ARG A 271 -9.84 -7.30 13.35
C ARG A 271 -10.21 -8.66 13.90
N SER A 272 -11.44 -8.79 14.38
CA SER A 272 -11.97 -10.08 14.83
C SER A 272 -11.92 -11.13 13.70
N HIS A 273 -11.70 -12.39 14.08
CA HIS A 273 -11.75 -13.49 13.13
C HIS A 273 -13.16 -13.61 12.49
N PRO A 274 -13.29 -13.86 11.17
CA PRO A 274 -14.58 -13.85 10.47
C PRO A 274 -15.50 -15.05 10.79
N ALA A 275 -14.95 -16.13 11.34
CA ALA A 275 -15.74 -17.25 11.86
C ALA A 275 -16.19 -16.97 13.30
N ASP A 276 -17.25 -17.64 13.78
CA ASP A 276 -17.68 -17.66 15.20
C ASP A 276 -16.61 -18.37 16.09
N GLN A 277 -15.40 -17.83 16.08
CA GLN A 277 -14.17 -18.37 16.63
C GLN A 277 -13.52 -17.31 17.52
N PHE A 278 -12.77 -17.77 18.52
CA PHE A 278 -12.00 -16.89 19.39
C PHE A 278 -10.90 -16.12 18.65
N GLY A 279 -10.89 -14.80 18.88
CA GLY A 279 -9.71 -13.96 18.76
C GLY A 279 -9.71 -13.01 17.57
N ALA A 280 -8.64 -12.24 17.46
CA ALA A 280 -8.40 -11.31 16.36
C ALA A 280 -7.25 -11.79 15.47
N GLN A 281 -7.06 -11.06 14.39
CA GLN A 281 -6.01 -11.24 13.41
C GLN A 281 -5.58 -9.86 12.89
N PRO A 282 -4.26 -9.61 12.71
CA PRO A 282 -3.75 -8.32 12.28
C PRO A 282 -4.10 -8.01 10.81
N ALA A 283 -4.38 -9.04 9.99
CA ALA A 283 -4.81 -8.91 8.60
C ALA A 283 -3.90 -8.07 7.69
N ILE A 284 -2.63 -7.91 8.09
CA ILE A 284 -1.62 -7.08 7.43
C ILE A 284 -0.26 -7.77 7.49
N GLN A 285 0.59 -7.53 6.49
CA GLN A 285 2.00 -7.87 6.46
C GLN A 285 2.82 -6.58 6.47
N VAL A 286 3.99 -6.56 7.11
CA VAL A 286 4.75 -5.32 7.34
C VAL A 286 6.26 -5.50 7.14
N SER A 287 6.95 -4.39 6.85
CA SER A 287 8.41 -4.25 6.84
C SER A 287 8.82 -2.94 7.49
N GLY A 288 10.01 -2.92 8.11
CA GLY A 288 10.56 -1.74 8.76
C GLY A 288 9.91 -1.39 10.11
N VAL A 289 8.81 -2.05 10.46
CA VAL A 289 8.14 -1.96 11.75
C VAL A 289 7.97 -3.34 12.37
N SER A 290 8.13 -3.43 13.69
CA SER A 290 7.72 -4.57 14.51
C SER A 290 6.80 -4.14 15.64
N TYR A 291 5.84 -4.98 16.03
CA TYR A 291 4.88 -4.65 17.09
C TYR A 291 4.32 -5.88 17.80
N GLU A 292 3.80 -5.67 18.99
CA GLU A 292 2.99 -6.62 19.73
C GLU A 292 1.51 -6.26 19.61
N TRP A 293 0.66 -7.26 19.58
CA TRP A 293 -0.78 -7.04 19.51
C TRP A 293 -1.55 -8.07 20.34
N SER A 294 -2.76 -7.69 20.73
CA SER A 294 -3.74 -8.62 21.28
C SER A 294 -5.11 -8.37 20.68
N GLY A 295 -5.97 -9.37 20.79
CA GLY A 295 -7.35 -9.24 20.37
C GLY A 295 -8.18 -10.37 20.95
N HIS A 296 -8.77 -10.08 22.11
CA HIS A 296 -9.71 -10.93 22.78
C HIS A 296 -11.07 -10.23 22.83
N ALA A 297 -12.03 -10.69 22.03
CA ALA A 297 -13.33 -10.02 21.86
C ALA A 297 -13.16 -8.54 21.43
N ASP A 298 -13.71 -7.59 22.19
CA ASP A 298 -13.66 -6.14 21.89
C ASP A 298 -12.38 -5.45 22.41
N ASP A 299 -11.55 -6.14 23.19
CA ASP A 299 -10.27 -5.60 23.69
C ASP A 299 -9.16 -5.94 22.68
N VAL A 300 -8.99 -5.04 21.72
CA VAL A 300 -7.88 -5.00 20.77
C VAL A 300 -6.88 -3.94 21.23
N TRP A 301 -5.60 -4.23 21.10
CA TRP A 301 -4.55 -3.24 21.33
C TRP A 301 -3.28 -3.58 20.54
N VAL A 302 -2.49 -2.53 20.25
CA VAL A 302 -1.13 -2.62 19.70
C VAL A 302 -0.16 -1.91 20.64
N ASP A 303 0.93 -2.59 21.00
CA ASP A 303 1.96 -2.05 21.86
C ASP A 303 3.37 -2.48 21.42
N ASN A 304 4.41 -1.94 22.07
CA ASN A 304 5.82 -2.25 21.78
C ASN A 304 6.12 -2.12 20.28
N VAL A 305 5.71 -0.98 19.70
CA VAL A 305 5.94 -0.66 18.30
C VAL A 305 7.37 -0.13 18.14
N PHE A 306 8.14 -0.78 17.27
CA PHE A 306 9.50 -0.39 16.93
C PHE A 306 9.62 -0.13 15.42
N VAL A 307 10.14 1.03 15.04
CA VAL A 307 10.45 1.37 13.64
C VAL A 307 11.96 1.34 13.46
N GLY A 308 12.47 0.53 12.52
CA GLY A 308 13.90 0.30 12.36
C GLY A 308 14.59 -0.28 13.60
N GLY A 309 13.83 -0.94 14.48
CA GLY A 309 14.29 -1.45 15.77
C GLY A 309 14.31 -0.42 16.91
N GLU A 310 13.98 0.85 16.65
CA GLU A 310 13.87 1.90 17.66
C GLU A 310 12.42 2.07 18.14
N PRO A 311 12.14 2.30 19.45
CA PRO A 311 10.79 2.60 19.91
C PRO A 311 10.19 3.74 19.09
N ILE A 312 8.93 3.58 18.69
CA ILE A 312 8.27 4.61 17.89
C ILE A 312 8.18 5.93 18.66
N ASP A 313 8.47 7.03 17.97
CA ASP A 313 8.25 8.38 18.47
C ASP A 313 6.92 8.88 17.90
N GLU A 314 5.92 9.07 18.76
CA GLU A 314 4.56 9.42 18.36
C GLU A 314 4.48 10.74 17.59
N GLU A 315 5.39 11.70 17.87
CA GLU A 315 5.43 13.01 17.20
C GLU A 315 6.33 13.01 15.95
N ALA A 316 7.11 11.96 15.72
CA ALA A 316 7.99 11.87 14.56
C ALA A 316 7.23 11.50 13.29
N THR A 317 7.76 11.94 12.16
CA THR A 317 7.26 11.63 10.82
C THR A 317 7.98 10.41 10.26
N TYR A 318 7.23 9.54 9.59
CA TYR A 318 7.68 8.35 8.89
C TYR A 318 7.10 8.30 7.47
N TYR A 319 7.86 7.73 6.54
CA TYR A 319 7.40 7.43 5.18
C TYR A 319 6.93 5.98 5.09
N LEU A 320 5.64 5.80 4.80
CA LEU A 320 4.98 4.49 4.74
C LEU A 320 4.59 4.16 3.30
N ALA A 321 5.17 3.10 2.75
CA ALA A 321 4.77 2.54 1.45
C ALA A 321 3.61 1.55 1.61
N HIS A 322 2.57 1.68 0.79
CA HIS A 322 1.43 0.76 0.76
C HIS A 322 0.87 0.68 -0.67
N ASN A 323 -0.06 -0.26 -0.91
CA ASN A 323 -0.92 -0.17 -2.09
C ASN A 323 -1.94 0.98 -1.98
N ASP A 324 -2.18 1.64 -3.12
CA ASP A 324 -3.18 2.68 -3.37
C ASP A 324 -4.58 2.34 -2.83
N TYR A 325 -5.05 1.10 -3.02
CA TYR A 325 -6.35 0.63 -2.54
C TYR A 325 -6.49 0.81 -1.03
N SER A 326 -5.47 0.44 -0.25
CA SER A 326 -5.58 0.52 1.21
C SER A 326 -5.31 1.93 1.73
N ILE A 327 -4.49 2.72 1.03
CA ILE A 327 -4.34 4.16 1.33
C ILE A 327 -5.68 4.87 1.15
N GLY A 328 -6.31 4.71 -0.01
CA GLY A 328 -7.59 5.35 -0.32
C GLY A 328 -8.78 4.87 0.51
N ASN A 329 -8.75 3.66 1.06
CA ASN A 329 -9.82 3.09 1.90
C ASN A 329 -9.55 3.16 3.42
N SER A 330 -8.43 3.76 3.84
CA SER A 330 -8.11 3.95 5.26
C SER A 330 -8.40 5.37 5.70
N ASP A 331 -9.22 5.54 6.75
CA ASP A 331 -9.49 6.85 7.35
C ASP A 331 -8.21 7.50 7.91
N ILE A 332 -7.16 6.73 8.19
CA ILE A 332 -5.90 7.21 8.77
C ILE A 332 -4.89 7.53 7.66
N LEU A 333 -4.68 6.60 6.72
CA LEU A 333 -3.67 6.78 5.68
C LEU A 333 -4.09 7.80 4.62
N SER A 334 -5.39 7.91 4.32
CA SER A 334 -5.90 8.90 3.37
C SER A 334 -5.77 10.36 3.85
N GLU A 335 -5.54 10.57 5.15
CA GLU A 335 -5.23 11.88 5.72
C GLU A 335 -3.73 12.24 5.64
N GLY A 336 -2.87 11.25 5.36
CA GLY A 336 -1.44 11.44 5.16
C GLY A 336 -1.11 12.19 3.87
N GLU A 337 -0.03 12.95 3.87
CA GLU A 337 0.44 13.62 2.65
C GLU A 337 1.00 12.58 1.68
N LEU A 338 0.49 12.52 0.45
CA LEU A 338 1.03 11.66 -0.60
C LEU A 338 2.38 12.22 -1.09
N VAL A 339 3.46 11.50 -0.78
CA VAL A 339 4.84 11.94 -1.05
C VAL A 339 5.38 11.35 -2.34
N LEU A 340 4.91 10.15 -2.72
CA LEU A 340 5.29 9.49 -3.95
C LEU A 340 4.14 8.66 -4.51
N GLU A 341 3.67 9.04 -5.70
CA GLU A 341 2.95 8.19 -6.64
C GLU A 341 3.99 7.45 -7.49
N SER A 342 4.25 6.17 -7.20
CA SER A 342 5.37 5.49 -7.87
C SER A 342 5.11 5.17 -9.34
N GLY A 343 3.84 5.11 -9.75
CA GLY A 343 3.43 4.59 -11.06
C GLY A 343 3.80 3.12 -11.25
N GLN A 344 4.12 2.39 -10.17
CA GLN A 344 4.53 0.99 -10.21
C GLN A 344 3.41 0.10 -9.70
N PHE A 345 2.87 -0.73 -10.58
CA PHE A 345 2.00 -1.83 -10.18
C PHE A 345 2.75 -2.83 -9.30
N GLN A 346 2.14 -3.23 -8.19
CA GLN A 346 2.78 -4.02 -7.15
C GLN A 346 3.33 -5.37 -7.65
N GLY A 347 2.53 -6.12 -8.41
CA GLY A 347 2.92 -7.42 -8.96
C GLY A 347 4.14 -7.34 -9.89
N PRO A 348 4.11 -6.51 -10.94
CA PRO A 348 5.27 -6.25 -11.80
C PRO A 348 6.50 -5.75 -11.06
N TYR A 349 6.34 -4.77 -10.17
CA TYR A 349 7.45 -4.23 -9.41
C TYR A 349 8.13 -5.30 -8.56
N LEU A 350 7.35 -6.10 -7.84
CA LEU A 350 7.87 -7.22 -7.06
C LEU A 350 8.58 -8.25 -7.95
N LEU A 351 8.00 -8.61 -9.09
CA LEU A 351 8.62 -9.55 -10.03
C LEU A 351 9.98 -9.05 -10.51
N ASP A 352 10.05 -7.82 -11.03
CA ASP A 352 11.28 -7.22 -11.55
C ASP A 352 12.38 -7.20 -10.46
N GLN A 353 12.03 -6.80 -9.24
CA GLN A 353 12.97 -6.78 -8.10
C GLN A 353 13.43 -8.18 -7.68
N LEU A 354 12.58 -9.19 -7.77
CA LEU A 354 12.94 -10.58 -7.43
C LEU A 354 13.79 -11.23 -8.52
N GLU A 355 13.54 -10.93 -9.80
CA GLU A 355 14.40 -11.33 -10.91
C GLU A 355 15.81 -10.77 -10.75
N GLU A 356 15.94 -9.51 -10.33
CA GLU A 356 17.25 -8.89 -10.04
C GLU A 356 17.99 -9.54 -8.87
N LYS A 357 17.26 -10.06 -7.87
CA LYS A 357 17.85 -10.75 -6.71
C LYS A 357 18.36 -12.15 -7.04
N ASP A 358 17.91 -12.76 -8.14
CA ASP A 358 18.17 -14.15 -8.59
C ASP A 358 17.74 -15.26 -7.59
N THR A 359 18.10 -15.14 -6.30
CA THR A 359 17.84 -16.12 -5.25
C THR A 359 17.46 -15.44 -3.93
N VAL A 360 16.40 -15.94 -3.28
CA VAL A 360 15.90 -15.42 -2.00
C VAL A 360 15.77 -16.52 -0.94
N ALA A 361 15.81 -16.12 0.33
CA ALA A 361 15.62 -17.02 1.47
C ALA A 361 14.97 -16.28 2.64
N PRO A 362 13.76 -15.70 2.47
CA PRO A 362 13.11 -14.92 3.52
C PRO A 362 12.68 -15.81 4.69
N GLU A 363 12.79 -15.28 5.90
CA GLU A 363 12.41 -15.95 7.13
C GLU A 363 11.26 -15.17 7.81
N ARG A 364 10.63 -15.77 8.81
CA ARG A 364 9.77 -15.03 9.75
C ARG A 364 10.70 -14.42 10.80
N GLU A 365 10.54 -13.12 11.05
CA GLU A 365 11.47 -12.28 11.81
C GLU A 365 10.81 -11.64 13.04
N ASN A 366 9.63 -12.14 13.45
CA ASN A 366 8.88 -11.65 14.60
C ASN A 366 8.46 -10.16 14.44
N ARG A 367 8.05 -9.77 13.23
CA ARG A 367 7.54 -8.41 12.92
C ARG A 367 6.17 -8.14 13.55
N MET A 368 5.39 -9.18 13.83
CA MET A 368 4.13 -9.06 14.55
C MET A 368 3.98 -10.22 15.54
N ILE A 369 3.87 -9.89 16.82
CA ILE A 369 3.84 -10.90 17.89
C ILE A 369 2.53 -10.76 18.67
N ARG A 370 1.70 -11.80 18.62
CA ARG A 370 0.51 -11.86 19.46
C ARG A 370 0.89 -12.07 20.93
N VAL A 371 0.22 -11.35 21.81
CA VAL A 371 0.32 -11.46 23.28
C VAL A 371 -1.07 -11.63 23.88
N ASP A 372 -1.32 -12.79 24.47
CA ASP A 372 -2.59 -13.08 25.14
C ASP A 372 -2.54 -12.79 26.63
N GLU A 373 -1.37 -12.99 27.25
CA GLU A 373 -1.17 -12.71 28.67
C GLU A 373 0.24 -12.18 28.92
N GLU A 374 0.33 -11.04 29.61
CA GLU A 374 1.60 -10.52 30.12
C GLU A 374 1.76 -10.90 31.59
N VAL A 375 2.81 -11.67 31.91
CA VAL A 375 3.16 -12.04 33.28
C VAL A 375 4.23 -11.09 33.84
N ALA A 376 4.44 -11.14 35.16
CA ALA A 376 5.48 -10.33 35.80
C ALA A 376 6.86 -10.58 35.18
N ALA A 377 7.70 -9.53 35.19
CA ALA A 377 9.04 -9.58 34.65
C ALA A 377 9.85 -10.79 35.16
N ALA A 378 10.56 -11.44 34.25
CA ALA A 378 11.32 -12.64 34.53
C ALA A 378 12.44 -12.36 35.53
N THR A 379 12.59 -13.26 36.50
CA THR A 379 13.76 -13.24 37.38
C THR A 379 14.92 -13.94 36.70
N VAL A 380 16.11 -13.33 36.75
CA VAL A 380 17.30 -13.82 36.02
C VAL A 380 18.26 -14.49 36.99
N ALA A 381 18.62 -15.75 36.71
CA ALA A 381 19.65 -16.49 37.40
C ALA A 381 20.78 -16.86 36.42
N ASN A 382 21.95 -16.27 36.62
CA ASN A 382 23.12 -16.53 35.78
C ASN A 382 24.02 -17.60 36.43
N ASP A 383 24.24 -18.70 35.71
CA ASP A 383 25.31 -19.66 35.96
C ASP A 383 26.32 -19.59 34.80
N ALA A 384 27.59 -19.94 35.04
CA ALA A 384 28.68 -19.64 34.11
C ALA A 384 28.52 -20.21 32.68
N GLU A 385 27.62 -21.18 32.48
CA GLU A 385 27.33 -21.77 31.18
C GLU A 385 25.88 -21.52 30.71
N THR A 386 24.97 -21.12 31.60
CA THR A 386 23.52 -21.02 31.31
C THR A 386 22.87 -19.87 32.06
N ILE A 387 21.91 -19.21 31.41
CA ILE A 387 21.02 -18.24 32.07
C ILE A 387 19.64 -18.87 32.18
N THR A 388 19.10 -18.87 33.40
CA THR A 388 17.72 -19.31 33.67
C THR A 388 16.85 -18.09 33.94
N LEU A 389 15.77 -17.97 33.18
CA LEU A 389 14.70 -16.99 33.34
C LEU A 389 13.53 -17.69 34.02
N THR A 390 13.13 -17.23 35.20
CA THR A 390 11.97 -17.78 35.92
C THR A 390 10.82 -16.79 35.84
N ILE A 391 9.68 -17.26 35.34
CA ILE A 391 8.42 -16.52 35.22
C ILE A 391 7.30 -17.21 35.98
N ASP A 392 6.24 -16.47 36.31
CA ASP A 392 5.02 -17.06 36.84
C ASP A 392 4.26 -17.82 35.73
N VAL A 393 3.58 -18.91 36.09
CA VAL A 393 2.63 -19.56 35.18
C VAL A 393 1.46 -18.60 34.93
N PRO A 394 1.09 -18.32 33.66
CA PRO A 394 -0.02 -17.45 33.32
C PRO A 394 -1.32 -17.84 34.04
N PRO A 395 -2.12 -16.88 34.54
CA PRO A 395 -3.42 -17.19 35.08
C PRO A 395 -4.28 -17.89 34.02
N GLY A 396 -4.92 -19.00 34.40
CA GLY A 396 -5.75 -19.76 33.48
C GLY A 396 -4.97 -20.60 32.47
N ALA A 397 -3.68 -20.89 32.68
CA ALA A 397 -2.98 -21.92 31.92
C ALA A 397 -3.30 -23.33 32.45
N ALA A 398 -3.71 -24.23 31.56
CA ALA A 398 -3.89 -25.66 31.86
C ALA A 398 -2.58 -26.43 31.68
N GLU A 399 -1.82 -26.14 30.62
CA GLU A 399 -0.54 -26.78 30.30
C GLU A 399 0.41 -25.77 29.62
N ILE A 400 1.68 -25.77 30.03
CA ILE A 400 2.73 -24.94 29.42
C ILE A 400 3.39 -25.73 28.29
N ALA A 401 3.58 -25.11 27.12
CA ALA A 401 4.36 -25.67 26.04
C ALA A 401 5.87 -25.44 26.27
N GLU A 402 6.51 -26.35 27.00
CA GLU A 402 7.92 -26.21 27.41
C GLU A 402 8.92 -26.08 26.24
N ASP A 403 8.53 -26.46 25.01
CA ASP A 403 9.34 -26.37 23.79
C ASP A 403 9.14 -25.08 22.98
N SER A 404 8.22 -24.19 23.41
CA SER A 404 7.86 -22.98 22.66
C SER A 404 8.66 -21.72 23.01
N PHE A 405 9.46 -21.77 24.08
CA PHE A 405 10.06 -20.56 24.64
C PHE A 405 11.17 -19.97 23.79
N ARG A 406 11.11 -18.65 23.58
CA ARG A 406 12.14 -17.87 22.89
C ARG A 406 12.31 -16.50 23.51
N ALA A 407 13.55 -16.02 23.49
CA ALA A 407 13.87 -14.65 23.85
C ALA A 407 13.94 -13.80 22.57
N VAL A 408 13.28 -12.65 22.53
CA VAL A 408 13.18 -11.79 21.35
C VAL A 408 13.58 -10.37 21.74
N ILE A 409 14.39 -9.72 20.90
CA ILE A 409 14.76 -8.31 21.06
C ILE A 409 13.93 -7.40 20.16
N ARG A 410 14.02 -6.08 20.35
CA ARG A 410 13.26 -5.06 19.60
C ARG A 410 13.47 -5.07 18.07
N THR A 411 14.58 -5.62 17.58
CA THR A 411 14.84 -5.78 16.14
C THR A 411 14.11 -6.98 15.52
N GLY A 412 13.50 -7.85 16.34
CA GLY A 412 12.87 -9.09 15.89
C GLY A 412 13.79 -10.31 15.99
N ASP A 413 15.11 -10.13 16.11
CA ASP A 413 16.05 -11.23 16.33
C ASP A 413 15.68 -12.03 17.59
N ASP A 414 15.76 -13.35 17.50
CA ASP A 414 15.39 -14.24 18.58
C ASP A 414 16.39 -15.35 18.86
N LEU A 415 16.21 -15.97 20.03
CA LEU A 415 16.96 -17.13 20.48
C LEU A 415 16.00 -18.13 21.11
N GLU A 416 15.99 -19.36 20.60
CA GLU A 416 15.23 -20.46 21.19
C GLU A 416 15.83 -20.92 22.52
N ALA A 417 14.97 -21.27 23.48
CA ALA A 417 15.40 -21.83 24.75
C ALA A 417 16.03 -23.22 24.58
N THR A 418 17.06 -23.51 25.37
CA THR A 418 17.68 -24.84 25.41
C THR A 418 16.86 -25.85 26.23
N GLY A 419 15.91 -25.37 27.03
CA GLY A 419 14.89 -26.15 27.71
C GLY A 419 14.06 -25.32 28.67
N ALA A 420 12.85 -25.77 28.99
CA ALA A 420 12.02 -25.19 30.03
C ALA A 420 11.45 -26.28 30.95
N SER A 421 11.04 -25.92 32.16
CA SER A 421 10.28 -26.81 33.03
C SER A 421 9.29 -26.03 33.90
N SER A 422 8.03 -26.48 33.93
CA SER A 422 7.00 -25.93 34.81
C SER A 422 6.82 -26.77 36.07
N ASP A 423 6.65 -26.13 37.24
CA ASP A 423 6.26 -26.79 38.48
C ASP A 423 4.78 -26.58 38.88
N GLY A 424 4.03 -25.87 38.02
CA GLY A 424 2.63 -25.50 38.21
C GLY A 424 2.41 -24.17 38.93
N GLU A 425 3.46 -23.52 39.44
CA GLU A 425 3.42 -22.15 39.94
C GLU A 425 4.31 -21.23 39.10
N THR A 426 5.48 -21.74 38.70
CA THR A 426 6.48 -21.03 37.91
C THR A 426 6.98 -21.87 36.73
N VAL A 427 7.62 -21.21 35.77
CA VAL A 427 8.33 -21.83 34.65
C VAL A 427 9.79 -21.36 34.66
N ASP A 428 10.70 -22.32 34.76
CA ASP A 428 12.14 -22.08 34.61
C ASP A 428 12.54 -22.32 33.15
N VAL A 429 12.97 -21.27 32.44
CA VAL A 429 13.39 -21.32 31.04
C VAL A 429 14.90 -21.11 30.95
N THR A 430 15.63 -22.03 30.32
CA THR A 430 17.09 -22.05 30.30
C THR A 430 17.64 -21.77 28.91
N PHE A 431 18.59 -20.83 28.83
CA PHE A 431 19.32 -20.47 27.62
C PHE A 431 20.82 -20.74 27.79
N ASN A 432 21.52 -20.90 26.66
CA ASN A 432 22.97 -20.78 26.66
C ASN A 432 23.36 -19.35 27.04
N ALA A 433 24.25 -19.19 28.02
CA ALA A 433 24.61 -17.87 28.53
C ALA A 433 25.29 -16.99 27.47
N ASP A 434 26.25 -17.55 26.71
CA ASP A 434 27.01 -16.80 25.71
C ASP A 434 26.10 -16.34 24.56
N GLU A 435 25.14 -17.17 24.14
CA GLU A 435 24.22 -16.86 23.04
C GLU A 435 23.17 -15.81 23.47
N LEU A 436 22.60 -15.92 24.67
CA LEU A 436 21.62 -14.94 25.15
C LEU A 436 22.25 -13.57 25.41
N VAL A 437 23.47 -13.54 25.95
CA VAL A 437 24.25 -12.30 26.08
C VAL A 437 24.57 -11.73 24.70
N ALA A 438 24.97 -12.56 23.73
CA ALA A 438 25.24 -12.10 22.37
C ALA A 438 24.00 -11.54 21.68
N LEU A 439 22.81 -12.08 21.94
CA LEU A 439 21.53 -11.52 21.47
C LEU A 439 21.27 -10.14 22.11
N ALA A 440 21.40 -10.05 23.43
CA ALA A 440 21.21 -8.81 24.17
C ALA A 440 22.20 -7.69 23.76
N ASP A 441 23.44 -8.04 23.42
CA ASP A 441 24.49 -7.09 23.01
C ASP A 441 24.30 -6.52 21.58
N GLN A 442 23.30 -6.97 20.82
CA GLN A 442 23.08 -6.49 19.44
C GLN A 442 22.53 -5.06 19.39
N VAL A 443 21.92 -4.58 20.47
CA VAL A 443 21.28 -3.26 20.58
C VAL A 443 21.72 -2.55 21.84
N ASP A 444 21.81 -1.21 21.81
CA ASP A 444 22.35 -0.42 22.92
C ASP A 444 21.42 -0.35 24.15
N GLU A 445 20.10 -0.39 23.92
CA GLU A 445 19.05 -0.50 24.95
C GLU A 445 18.22 -1.76 24.70
N PRO A 446 18.74 -2.93 25.08
CA PRO A 446 18.08 -4.19 24.79
C PRO A 446 16.77 -4.31 25.55
N VAL A 447 15.68 -4.22 24.80
CA VAL A 447 14.35 -4.62 25.24
C VAL A 447 14.23 -6.12 24.97
N LEU A 448 14.72 -6.91 25.92
CA LEU A 448 14.66 -8.38 25.85
C LEU A 448 13.35 -8.86 26.44
N ARG A 449 12.60 -9.64 25.68
CA ARG A 449 11.29 -10.17 26.06
C ARG A 449 11.30 -11.68 25.91
N LEU A 450 10.74 -12.38 26.89
CA LEU A 450 10.55 -13.82 26.85
C LEU A 450 9.14 -14.12 26.40
N PHE A 451 9.01 -14.88 25.31
CA PHE A 451 7.73 -15.38 24.82
C PHE A 451 7.65 -16.89 25.00
N GLY A 452 6.43 -17.39 25.21
CA GLY A 452 6.13 -18.81 25.25
C GLY A 452 4.65 -19.07 24.98
N GLU A 453 4.29 -20.33 24.83
CA GLU A 453 2.93 -20.76 24.53
C GLU A 453 2.33 -21.62 25.64
N TYR A 454 1.01 -21.60 25.77
CA TYR A 454 0.29 -22.43 26.72
C TYR A 454 -1.10 -22.84 26.20
N GLU A 455 -1.59 -23.98 26.68
CA GLU A 455 -2.99 -24.39 26.54
C GLU A 455 -3.81 -23.69 27.63
N PRO A 456 -4.82 -22.87 27.28
CA PRO A 456 -5.68 -22.23 28.25
C PRO A 456 -6.62 -23.23 28.92
N ASP A 457 -6.90 -23.02 30.21
CA ASP A 457 -7.98 -23.66 30.94
C ASP A 457 -9.31 -23.04 30.50
N GLN A 458 -10.14 -23.83 29.83
CA GLN A 458 -11.47 -23.40 29.36
C GLN A 458 -12.32 -22.79 30.49
N ASP A 459 -12.21 -23.30 31.72
CA ASP A 459 -13.01 -22.82 32.84
C ASP A 459 -12.56 -21.43 33.35
N ALA A 460 -11.37 -20.97 32.93
CA ALA A 460 -10.84 -19.65 33.27
C ALA A 460 -11.45 -18.52 32.41
N TRP A 461 -12.03 -18.85 31.26
CA TRP A 461 -12.52 -17.87 30.28
C TRP A 461 -14.03 -18.02 30.06
N ASP A 462 -14.79 -16.92 30.12
CA ASP A 462 -16.26 -16.90 29.98
C ASP A 462 -16.69 -16.86 28.50
N TYR A 463 -16.17 -17.78 27.67
CA TYR A 463 -16.51 -17.90 26.26
C TYR A 463 -17.51 -19.05 26.01
N GLU A 464 -18.42 -18.86 25.05
CA GLU A 464 -19.41 -19.87 24.65
C GLU A 464 -18.85 -20.94 23.67
N PHE A 465 -17.57 -20.82 23.29
CA PHE A 465 -16.82 -21.73 22.40
C PHE A 465 -15.51 -22.22 23.07
N GLU A 466 -14.91 -23.27 22.52
CA GLU A 466 -13.62 -23.80 23.01
C GLU A 466 -12.47 -22.83 22.69
N VAL A 467 -11.57 -22.58 23.63
CA VAL A 467 -10.37 -21.75 23.43
C VAL A 467 -9.08 -22.60 23.49
N PRO A 468 -8.07 -22.28 22.68
CA PRO A 468 -8.15 -21.40 21.51
C PRO A 468 -8.99 -22.07 20.41
N SER A 469 -9.87 -21.30 19.77
CA SER A 469 -10.40 -21.69 18.46
C SER A 469 -10.03 -20.59 17.48
N SER A 470 -8.93 -20.77 16.77
CA SER A 470 -8.60 -19.95 15.61
C SER A 470 -7.93 -20.85 14.60
N ASP A 471 -8.23 -20.64 13.33
CA ASP A 471 -7.57 -21.36 12.25
C ASP A 471 -6.09 -20.93 12.10
N GLY A 472 -5.68 -19.79 12.69
CA GLY A 472 -4.32 -19.25 12.60
C GLY A 472 -3.39 -19.50 13.78
N TYR A 473 -3.87 -20.09 14.89
CA TYR A 473 -3.03 -20.39 16.06
C TYR A 473 -3.59 -21.50 16.95
N ASP A 474 -2.69 -22.38 17.39
CA ASP A 474 -3.04 -23.56 18.19
C ASP A 474 -3.01 -23.33 19.71
N ARG A 475 -2.38 -22.24 20.18
CA ARG A 475 -2.10 -21.97 21.60
C ARG A 475 -2.17 -20.48 21.92
N PHE A 476 -2.33 -20.17 23.21
CA PHE A 476 -2.19 -18.80 23.70
C PHE A 476 -0.71 -18.46 23.88
N LYS A 477 -0.35 -17.20 23.67
CA LYS A 477 1.02 -16.68 23.83
C LYS A 477 1.13 -15.83 25.09
N LEU A 478 2.12 -16.15 25.92
CA LEU A 478 2.50 -15.34 27.07
C LEU A 478 3.73 -14.49 26.73
N LYS A 479 3.85 -13.36 27.43
CA LYS A 479 5.03 -12.50 27.43
C LYS A 479 5.51 -12.22 28.85
N ALA A 480 6.83 -12.14 29.03
CA ALA A 480 7.44 -11.55 30.22
C ALA A 480 8.62 -10.65 29.82
N ASP A 481 8.70 -9.45 30.39
CA ASP A 481 9.87 -8.59 30.24
C ASP A 481 11.10 -9.20 30.93
N VAL A 482 12.28 -9.05 30.34
CA VAL A 482 13.54 -9.55 30.88
C VAL A 482 14.49 -8.38 31.15
N SER A 483 14.98 -8.29 32.39
CA SER A 483 15.98 -7.27 32.73
C SER A 483 17.30 -7.56 32.04
N THR A 484 17.67 -6.75 31.05
CA THR A 484 18.89 -7.02 30.30
C THR A 484 20.16 -6.73 31.08
N SER A 485 20.16 -5.73 31.97
CA SER A 485 21.29 -5.50 32.88
C SER A 485 21.56 -6.72 33.77
N ALA A 486 20.53 -7.46 34.17
CA ALA A 486 20.67 -8.72 34.89
C ALA A 486 21.22 -9.85 34.00
N VAL A 487 20.88 -9.89 32.71
CA VAL A 487 21.43 -10.84 31.72
C VAL A 487 22.90 -10.57 31.45
N LEU A 488 23.27 -9.30 31.22
CA LEU A 488 24.63 -8.84 30.94
C LEU A 488 25.55 -8.86 32.17
N GLY A 489 24.98 -9.04 33.37
CA GLY A 489 25.74 -9.08 34.62
C GLY A 489 26.27 -7.72 35.06
N GLU A 490 25.60 -6.63 34.66
CA GLU A 490 25.90 -5.27 35.08
C GLU A 490 25.31 -5.06 36.49
N GLU A 491 26.14 -4.67 37.47
CA GLU A 491 25.63 -4.40 38.82
C GLU A 491 24.70 -3.17 38.76
N SER A 492 23.46 -3.33 39.24
CA SER A 492 22.54 -2.25 39.53
C SER A 492 23.22 -1.20 40.43
N ASP A 493 23.61 -0.07 39.87
CA ASP A 493 23.83 1.15 40.64
C ASP A 493 22.44 1.60 41.12
N GLY A 494 22.09 1.22 42.35
CA GLY A 494 20.77 1.47 42.92
C GLY A 494 20.39 2.94 42.95
N ASP A 495 19.27 3.29 42.31
CA ASP A 495 18.52 4.50 42.60
C ASP A 495 17.43 4.14 43.62
N GLU A 496 17.77 4.28 44.90
CA GLU A 496 16.77 4.46 45.96
C GLU A 496 16.27 5.91 45.91
N SER A 497 15.11 6.15 45.31
CA SER A 497 14.30 7.33 45.64
C SER A 497 12.80 7.02 45.74
N ALA A 498 12.49 6.33 46.84
CA ALA A 498 11.36 6.55 47.76
C ALA A 498 9.95 6.87 47.21
N ASP A 499 9.07 5.88 47.37
CA ASP A 499 7.71 6.06 47.84
C ASP A 499 7.69 6.80 49.20
N GLU A 500 6.96 7.91 49.30
CA GLU A 500 6.13 8.27 50.46
C GLU A 500 5.34 9.57 50.20
N GLY A 501 4.00 9.50 50.35
CA GLY A 501 3.26 10.52 51.09
C GLY A 501 2.17 11.32 50.35
N ALA A 502 0.93 10.89 50.53
CA ALA A 502 -0.22 11.77 50.50
C ALA A 502 -0.17 12.76 51.68
N ASP A 503 -0.46 14.04 51.44
CA ASP A 503 -1.21 14.89 52.39
C ASP A 503 -1.76 16.15 51.72
N ASP A 504 -3.04 16.38 52.04
CA ASP A 504 -3.90 17.54 51.87
C ASP A 504 -3.37 18.75 52.67
N ASP A 505 -3.37 19.94 52.08
CA ASP A 505 -3.75 21.20 52.74
C ASP A 505 -3.63 22.37 51.74
N GLY A 506 -4.76 23.04 51.49
CA GLY A 506 -4.80 24.30 50.76
C GLY A 506 -4.30 25.50 51.57
N ASP A 507 -3.94 26.59 50.88
CA ASP A 507 -4.54 27.91 51.13
C ASP A 507 -4.15 28.91 50.03
N ALA A 508 -4.98 29.93 49.91
CA ALA A 508 -5.03 30.95 48.88
C ALA A 508 -3.96 32.05 48.96
N ALA A 509 -3.63 32.65 47.80
CA ALA A 509 -3.47 34.10 47.53
C ALA A 509 -2.91 34.27 46.10
N ALA A 510 -3.69 34.77 45.12
CA ALA A 510 -4.03 36.17 44.85
C ALA A 510 -2.92 36.98 44.12
N ASP A 511 -3.26 37.33 42.87
CA ASP A 511 -3.15 38.67 42.26
C ASP A 511 -1.79 39.17 41.74
N ASP A 512 -1.64 39.21 40.41
CA ASP A 512 -1.42 40.39 39.54
C ASP A 512 -1.30 39.85 38.10
N GLY A 513 -2.09 40.24 37.09
CA GLY A 513 -2.42 41.60 36.70
C GLY A 513 -1.52 42.00 35.52
N GLY A 514 -1.99 41.82 34.28
CA GLY A 514 -1.19 42.11 33.08
C GLY A 514 -1.94 42.01 31.75
N ASP A 515 -3.03 42.76 31.63
CA ASP A 515 -3.72 43.05 30.36
C ASP A 515 -2.85 43.88 29.41
N ALA A 516 -2.80 43.52 28.14
CA ALA A 516 -2.47 44.42 27.04
C ALA A 516 -3.13 43.95 25.74
N ASP A 517 -4.41 44.29 25.62
CA ASP A 517 -5.14 44.45 24.36
C ASP A 517 -4.54 45.62 23.55
N THR A 518 -4.34 45.45 22.24
CA THR A 518 -4.85 46.36 21.20
C THR A 518 -4.52 45.86 19.80
N GLY A 519 -5.57 45.71 18.98
CA GLY A 519 -5.64 46.41 17.70
C GLY A 519 -5.41 45.56 16.45
N GLY A 520 -6.51 45.23 15.78
CA GLY A 520 -6.52 44.60 14.47
C GLY A 520 -6.15 45.52 13.30
N ALA A 521 -6.05 44.90 12.13
CA ALA A 521 -6.17 45.51 10.83
C ALA A 521 -6.63 44.44 9.83
N ASP A 522 -7.81 44.68 9.24
CA ASP A 522 -8.28 44.06 8.01
C ASP A 522 -7.34 44.37 6.85
N ALA A 523 -7.13 43.39 5.96
CA ALA A 523 -6.79 43.61 4.55
C ALA A 523 -7.17 42.37 3.73
N ASP A 524 -8.16 42.56 2.86
CA ASP A 524 -8.47 41.74 1.68
C ASP A 524 -7.33 41.75 0.65
N ASP A 525 -7.26 40.67 -0.15
CA ASP A 525 -7.08 40.57 -1.62
C ASP A 525 -6.07 39.50 -2.10
N ASP A 526 -6.57 38.73 -3.08
CA ASP A 526 -5.93 38.03 -4.22
C ASP A 526 -4.99 36.84 -3.94
N GLU A 527 -5.39 35.59 -4.28
CA GLU A 527 -5.42 34.93 -5.61
C GLU A 527 -4.11 34.22 -5.98
N THR A 528 -4.28 33.11 -6.71
CA THR A 528 -3.36 32.32 -7.55
C THR A 528 -2.59 31.12 -6.97
N ASP A 529 -2.92 29.98 -7.61
CA ASP A 529 -2.12 28.85 -8.10
C ASP A 529 -1.65 27.80 -7.07
N ALA A 530 -2.25 26.60 -7.04
CA ALA A 530 -2.18 25.49 -8.02
C ALA A 530 -0.86 24.72 -7.93
N ASP A 531 -0.95 23.46 -7.50
CA ASP A 531 -0.09 22.39 -8.02
C ASP A 531 -0.91 21.10 -8.06
N ASP A 532 -1.20 20.69 -9.30
CA ASP A 532 -1.83 19.42 -9.70
C ASP A 532 -0.72 18.54 -10.30
N GLY A 533 -0.74 17.25 -10.02
CA GLY A 533 -0.03 16.18 -10.76
C GLY A 533 0.45 15.08 -9.82
N LEU A 534 0.19 13.80 -10.07
CA LEU A 534 0.39 13.10 -11.35
C LEU A 534 -0.61 11.93 -11.53
N PRO A 535 -0.93 11.52 -12.77
CA PRO A 535 -0.75 10.10 -13.08
C PRO A 535 -0.03 9.94 -14.41
N GLY A 536 1.10 9.25 -14.41
CA GLY A 536 1.93 9.17 -15.60
C GLY A 536 3.01 8.09 -15.54
N PHE A 537 2.70 6.95 -16.16
CA PHE A 537 3.60 5.88 -16.56
C PHE A 537 5.04 6.33 -16.83
N GLY A 538 5.96 5.85 -16.00
CA GLY A 538 7.39 6.00 -16.17
C GLY A 538 7.95 5.21 -17.38
N PRO A 539 9.14 5.56 -17.88
CA PRO A 539 9.56 5.36 -19.29
C PRO A 539 10.54 4.22 -19.49
N LEU A 540 10.98 3.56 -18.42
CA LEU A 540 11.98 2.50 -18.51
C LEU A 540 11.45 1.15 -18.02
N THR A 541 10.30 1.12 -17.35
CA THR A 541 9.61 -0.10 -16.88
C THR A 541 8.46 -0.54 -17.79
N ALA A 542 8.13 0.22 -18.85
CA ALA A 542 6.98 -0.03 -19.72
C ALA A 542 7.03 -1.35 -20.54
N LEU A 543 8.13 -2.12 -20.48
CA LEU A 543 8.18 -3.48 -21.02
C LEU A 543 7.92 -4.57 -19.96
N GLY A 544 8.10 -4.27 -18.66
CA GLY A 544 7.82 -5.20 -17.55
C GLY A 544 6.40 -5.03 -16.97
N GLY A 545 5.95 -3.78 -16.78
CA GLY A 545 4.66 -3.47 -16.14
C GLY A 545 3.41 -3.77 -16.98
N GLY A 546 3.40 -3.37 -18.25
CA GLY A 546 2.24 -3.55 -19.13
C GLY A 546 1.97 -5.02 -19.48
N ALA A 547 3.02 -5.85 -19.47
CA ALA A 547 2.96 -7.28 -19.65
C ALA A 547 2.08 -7.91 -18.55
N ALA A 548 2.42 -7.71 -17.28
CA ALA A 548 1.69 -8.38 -16.22
C ALA A 548 0.28 -7.83 -15.94
N GLY A 549 0.02 -6.53 -16.15
CA GLY A 549 -1.35 -5.98 -16.15
C GLY A 549 -2.23 -6.60 -17.25
N THR A 550 -1.65 -6.83 -18.44
CA THR A 550 -2.33 -7.54 -19.54
C THR A 550 -2.60 -9.01 -19.19
N TYR A 551 -1.68 -9.68 -18.48
CA TYR A 551 -1.86 -11.05 -18.01
C TYR A 551 -3.07 -11.16 -17.07
N LEU A 552 -3.18 -10.24 -16.11
CA LEU A 552 -4.29 -10.21 -15.15
C LEU A 552 -5.64 -9.93 -15.84
N TYR A 553 -5.67 -8.95 -16.75
CA TYR A 553 -6.85 -8.66 -17.57
C TYR A 553 -7.25 -9.85 -18.47
N ALA A 554 -6.29 -10.51 -19.13
CA ALA A 554 -6.53 -11.69 -19.95
C ALA A 554 -7.01 -12.91 -19.14
N ARG A 555 -6.55 -13.06 -17.89
CA ARG A 555 -7.00 -14.14 -17.00
C ARG A 555 -8.43 -13.91 -16.49
N GLN A 556 -8.78 -12.67 -16.15
CA GLN A 556 -10.15 -12.33 -15.75
C GLN A 556 -11.13 -12.63 -16.89
N ARG A 557 -10.77 -12.24 -18.12
CA ARG A 557 -11.52 -12.53 -19.35
C ARG A 557 -11.67 -14.04 -19.65
N SER A 558 -10.63 -14.84 -19.43
CA SER A 558 -10.70 -16.31 -19.64
C SER A 558 -11.38 -17.07 -18.50
N GLY A 559 -11.45 -16.49 -17.30
CA GLY A 559 -12.21 -16.99 -16.16
C GLY A 559 -13.72 -16.97 -16.38
N ASP A 560 -14.23 -15.96 -17.08
CA ASP A 560 -15.66 -15.84 -17.41
C ASP A 560 -16.16 -16.94 -18.37
N ASP A 561 -15.31 -17.42 -19.28
CA ASP A 561 -15.64 -18.56 -20.15
C ASP A 561 -15.74 -19.87 -19.36
N ALA A 562 -14.94 -20.06 -18.30
CA ALA A 562 -14.93 -21.25 -17.47
C ALA A 562 -16.02 -21.24 -16.38
N ALA A 563 -16.45 -20.06 -15.92
CA ALA A 563 -17.52 -19.90 -14.91
C ALA A 563 -18.90 -20.34 -15.43
N SER A 564 -19.10 -20.41 -16.75
CA SER A 564 -20.36 -20.87 -17.36
C SER A 564 -20.63 -22.39 -17.21
N GLU A 565 -19.65 -23.18 -16.74
CA GLU A 565 -19.78 -24.63 -16.55
C GLU A 565 -19.39 -25.13 -15.14
N GLN A 566 -19.46 -24.33 -14.07
CA GLN A 566 -19.50 -24.88 -12.70
C GLN A 566 -19.74 -23.83 -11.60
N VAL A 567 -20.98 -23.44 -11.31
CA VAL A 567 -21.47 -23.28 -9.92
C VAL A 567 -22.98 -23.45 -9.92
N GLY A 568 -23.44 -24.58 -9.41
CA GLY A 568 -24.79 -24.76 -8.92
C GLY A 568 -24.70 -25.48 -7.60
N ASN A 569 -24.55 -24.74 -6.51
CA ASN A 569 -25.06 -25.20 -5.22
C ASN A 569 -25.15 -24.05 -4.20
N ASP A 570 -26.38 -23.86 -3.72
CA ASP A 570 -26.86 -22.99 -2.65
C ASP A 570 -25.93 -22.81 -1.44
N GLY A 571 -25.64 -21.56 -1.08
CA GLY A 571 -25.29 -21.15 0.30
C GLY A 571 -26.55 -20.67 1.03
N PRO A 572 -26.79 -21.03 2.31
CA PRO A 572 -27.94 -20.54 3.04
C PRO A 572 -27.64 -19.19 3.72
N ASP A 573 -28.63 -18.29 3.63
CA ASP A 573 -28.78 -17.10 4.47
C ASP A 573 -28.67 -17.42 5.97
N ALA A 574 -27.81 -16.69 6.70
CA ALA A 574 -28.11 -16.02 7.97
C ALA A 574 -26.90 -15.22 8.45
#